data_AF-A0A4Y8VQA0-F1
#
_entry.id   AF-A0A4Y8VQA0-F1
#
_cell.length_a   1.000
_cell.length_b   1.000
_cell.length_c   1.000
_cell.angle_alpha   90.00
_cell.angle_beta   90.00
_cell.angle_gamma   90.00
#
_symmetry.space_group_name_H-M   'P 1'
#
loop_
_entity.id
_entity.type
_entity.pdbx_description
1 polymer ?
#
loop_
_entity_poly.entity_id
_entity_poly.type
_entity_poly.pdbx_seq_one_letter_code
_entity_poly.pdbx_strand_id
1 'polypeptide(L)'
;MKKKANITIYREIMEQIEAYEAGILKDAPKADVIYQITEADKDVNIRECKVTLVSVSFTENGYRVWNNQDVKKRCTQKDIDKLLEFFDRIKKADREIYYRTEWDGKYGKCSHSVKLSEIDNKNVSFKKDPLLKEYEIRKKRYLDLYAPREGCTPCAYCGKQIPNDKLVKHRIIFQGLVKGKRKLKEQVMNFCSGECAMNEQCSREG
;
A
#
# COMPACT_ATOMS: atom_id res chain seq x y z
N MET A 1 11.67 -28.18 23.56
CA MET A 1 10.38 -28.70 23.04
C MET A 1 9.22 -27.70 23.12
N LYS A 2 9.01 -26.97 24.24
CA LYS A 2 7.91 -26.00 24.42
C LYS A 2 7.77 -24.92 23.30
N LYS A 3 8.88 -24.33 22.84
CA LYS A 3 8.84 -23.28 21.78
C LYS A 3 8.23 -23.74 20.45
N LYS A 4 8.47 -25.00 20.04
CA LYS A 4 7.91 -25.53 18.80
C LYS A 4 6.39 -25.72 18.90
N ALA A 5 5.91 -26.19 20.05
CA ALA A 5 4.47 -26.33 20.32
C ALA A 5 3.76 -24.97 20.31
N ASN A 6 4.34 -23.93 20.92
CA ASN A 6 3.75 -22.59 20.93
C ASN A 6 3.66 -21.96 19.53
N ILE A 7 4.66 -22.19 18.67
CA ILE A 7 4.61 -21.74 17.27
C ILE A 7 3.48 -22.43 16.52
N THR A 8 3.27 -23.73 16.74
CA THR A 8 2.16 -24.48 16.13
C THR A 8 0.81 -23.91 16.57
N ILE A 9 0.59 -23.77 17.88
CA ILE A 9 -0.66 -23.22 18.44
C ILE A 9 -0.93 -21.81 17.92
N TYR A 10 0.09 -20.95 17.87
CA TYR A 10 -0.04 -19.61 17.30
C TYR A 10 -0.55 -19.63 15.85
N ARG A 11 0.00 -20.53 15.02
CA ARG A 11 -0.42 -20.67 13.62
C ARG A 11 -1.86 -21.15 13.52
N GLU A 12 -2.24 -22.15 14.31
CA GLU A 12 -3.61 -22.68 14.33
C GLU A 12 -4.63 -21.60 14.73
N ILE A 13 -4.28 -20.69 15.66
CA ILE A 13 -5.17 -19.58 16.04
C ILE A 13 -5.25 -18.52 14.93
N MET A 14 -4.12 -18.19 14.29
CA MET A 14 -4.12 -17.27 13.15
C MET A 14 -4.96 -17.80 11.99
N GLU A 15 -4.84 -19.08 11.65
CA GLU A 15 -5.64 -19.74 10.62
C GLU A 15 -7.14 -19.71 10.96
N GLN A 16 -7.51 -19.84 12.23
CA GLN A 16 -8.90 -19.71 12.67
C GLN A 16 -9.43 -18.27 12.53
N ILE A 17 -8.61 -17.26 12.83
CA ILE A 17 -8.96 -15.84 12.63
C ILE A 17 -9.17 -15.57 11.13
N GLU A 18 -8.23 -15.99 10.29
CA GLU A 18 -8.32 -15.85 8.83
C GLU A 18 -9.56 -16.56 8.26
N ALA A 19 -9.88 -17.76 8.76
CA ALA A 19 -11.09 -18.48 8.37
C ALA A 19 -12.38 -17.77 8.82
N TYR A 20 -12.38 -17.16 10.02
CA TYR A 20 -13.50 -16.36 10.52
C TYR A 20 -13.74 -15.12 9.66
N GLU A 21 -12.69 -14.37 9.34
CA GLU A 21 -12.74 -13.22 8.44
C GLU A 21 -13.24 -13.63 7.04
N ALA A 22 -12.71 -14.72 6.48
CA ALA A 22 -13.16 -15.26 5.21
C ALA A 22 -14.64 -15.67 5.23
N GLY A 23 -15.13 -16.21 6.36
CA GLY A 23 -16.55 -16.52 6.56
C GLY A 23 -17.43 -15.27 6.45
N ILE A 24 -17.05 -14.18 7.10
CA ILE A 24 -17.75 -12.89 7.02
C ILE A 24 -17.75 -12.35 5.59
N LEU A 25 -16.61 -12.44 4.90
CA LEU A 25 -16.44 -11.90 3.56
C LEU A 25 -17.19 -12.69 2.47
N LYS A 26 -17.60 -13.95 2.72
CA LYS A 26 -18.38 -14.75 1.76
C LYS A 26 -19.74 -14.14 1.45
N ASP A 27 -20.35 -13.49 2.43
CA ASP A 27 -21.67 -12.87 2.32
C ASP A 27 -21.60 -11.42 1.82
N ALA A 28 -20.38 -10.88 1.69
CA ALA A 28 -20.17 -9.54 1.15
C ALA A 28 -20.58 -9.52 -0.34
N PRO A 29 -21.40 -8.55 -0.78
CA PRO A 29 -21.75 -8.39 -2.19
C PRO A 29 -20.50 -8.35 -3.08
N LYS A 30 -20.46 -9.23 -4.08
CA LYS A 30 -19.40 -9.20 -5.10
C LYS A 30 -19.71 -8.06 -6.07
N ALA A 31 -19.15 -6.89 -5.80
CA ALA A 31 -19.24 -5.75 -6.69
C ALA A 31 -17.94 -5.66 -7.52
N ASP A 32 -18.05 -5.91 -8.84
CA ASP A 32 -16.90 -5.77 -9.75
C ASP A 32 -16.59 -4.29 -10.05
N VAL A 33 -17.62 -3.45 -9.99
CA VAL A 33 -17.56 -2.00 -10.24
C VAL A 33 -18.47 -1.32 -9.23
N ILE A 34 -17.91 -0.38 -8.47
CA ILE A 34 -18.65 0.36 -7.44
C ILE A 34 -18.98 1.80 -7.90
N TYR A 35 -18.38 2.26 -9.00
CA TYR A 35 -18.27 3.71 -9.24
C TYR A 35 -18.36 4.14 -10.70
N GLN A 36 -19.06 5.26 -10.93
CA GLN A 36 -19.12 6.01 -12.18
C GLN A 36 -19.02 7.51 -11.84
N ILE A 37 -17.99 8.23 -12.33
CA ILE A 37 -17.96 9.70 -12.18
C ILE A 37 -18.88 10.32 -13.20
N THR A 38 -19.81 11.15 -12.74
CA THR A 38 -20.74 11.89 -13.59
C THR A 38 -20.14 13.18 -14.16
N GLU A 39 -19.08 13.73 -13.53
CA GLU A 39 -18.32 14.89 -14.01
C GLU A 39 -16.91 14.46 -14.45
N ALA A 40 -16.80 13.97 -15.68
CA ALA A 40 -15.50 13.73 -16.30
C ALA A 40 -14.96 15.05 -16.87
N ASP A 41 -13.95 15.63 -16.21
CA ASP A 41 -13.04 16.56 -16.88
C ASP A 41 -12.36 15.78 -18.03
N LYS A 42 -12.05 16.42 -19.17
CA LYS A 42 -11.66 15.70 -20.41
C LYS A 42 -10.39 14.82 -20.26
N ASP A 43 -9.59 15.07 -19.23
CA ASP A 43 -8.38 14.31 -18.87
C ASP A 43 -8.64 13.14 -17.89
N VAL A 44 -9.88 12.96 -17.46
CA VAL A 44 -10.27 12.06 -16.35
C VAL A 44 -11.24 11.01 -16.89
N ASN A 45 -10.68 9.92 -17.41
CA ASN A 45 -11.48 8.79 -17.88
C ASN A 45 -11.80 7.83 -16.72
N ILE A 46 -12.35 8.37 -15.62
CA ILE A 46 -12.78 7.57 -14.48
C ILE A 46 -14.20 7.06 -14.78
N ARG A 47 -14.29 6.09 -15.68
CA ARG A 47 -15.57 5.42 -15.99
C ARG A 47 -15.72 4.09 -15.26
N GLU A 48 -14.62 3.50 -14.79
CA GLU A 48 -14.62 2.20 -14.12
C GLU A 48 -13.53 2.16 -13.02
N CYS A 49 -13.90 2.39 -11.76
CA CYS A 49 -13.01 2.01 -10.64
C CYS A 49 -13.30 0.58 -10.24
N LYS A 50 -12.29 -0.27 -10.37
CA LYS A 50 -12.37 -1.68 -10.00
C LYS A 50 -12.17 -1.83 -8.50
N VAL A 51 -12.97 -2.70 -7.89
CA VAL A 51 -12.68 -3.17 -6.54
C VAL A 51 -11.45 -4.05 -6.61
N THR A 52 -10.43 -3.69 -5.83
CA THR A 52 -9.16 -4.44 -5.79
C THR A 52 -9.02 -5.27 -4.52
N LEU A 53 -9.72 -4.87 -3.46
CA LEU A 53 -9.72 -5.58 -2.18
C LEU A 53 -11.05 -5.38 -1.47
N VAL A 54 -11.60 -6.47 -0.94
CA VAL A 54 -12.67 -6.44 0.06
C VAL A 54 -12.06 -6.89 1.38
N SER A 55 -12.28 -6.12 2.43
CA SER A 55 -11.69 -6.36 3.76
C SER A 55 -12.72 -6.13 4.85
N VAL A 56 -12.54 -6.76 6.01
CA VAL A 56 -13.36 -6.51 7.19
C VAL A 56 -12.54 -5.73 8.21
N SER A 57 -13.16 -4.77 8.87
CA SER A 57 -12.61 -4.15 10.07
C SER A 57 -13.57 -4.39 11.23
N PHE A 58 -13.00 -4.60 12.41
CA PHE A 58 -13.74 -4.69 13.66
C PHE A 58 -13.65 -3.34 14.38
N THR A 59 -14.74 -2.90 15.01
CA THR A 59 -14.81 -1.59 15.69
C THR A 59 -13.85 -1.47 16.88
N GLU A 60 -13.45 -2.59 17.47
CA GLU A 60 -12.36 -2.65 18.44
C GLU A 60 -11.01 -2.51 17.72
N ASN A 61 -10.59 -1.26 17.51
CA ASN A 61 -9.29 -0.85 16.98
C ASN A 61 -8.14 -1.55 17.74
N GLY A 62 -7.64 -2.65 17.19
CA GLY A 62 -6.51 -3.37 17.79
C GLY A 62 -5.69 -4.21 16.83
N TYR A 63 -6.08 -4.32 15.55
CA TYR A 63 -5.35 -5.15 14.59
C TYR A 63 -4.04 -4.48 14.14
N ARG A 64 -3.02 -4.60 14.97
CA ARG A 64 -1.67 -4.90 14.50
C ARG A 64 -1.26 -6.21 15.14
N VAL A 65 -1.87 -7.32 14.72
CA VAL A 65 -1.17 -8.59 14.90
C VAL A 65 0.09 -8.45 14.07
N TRP A 66 1.23 -8.49 14.76
CA TRP A 66 2.55 -8.28 14.20
C TRP A 66 2.70 -9.17 12.96
N ASN A 67 2.70 -8.55 11.79
CA ASN A 67 2.97 -9.22 10.52
C ASN A 67 4.48 -9.44 10.40
N ASN A 68 5.10 -10.04 11.43
CA ASN A 68 6.54 -10.15 11.53
C ASN A 68 6.92 -11.55 11.06
N GLN A 69 7.63 -11.63 9.95
CA GLN A 69 8.22 -12.86 9.44
C GLN A 69 9.09 -13.58 10.52
N ASP A 70 9.50 -12.84 11.56
CA ASP A 70 10.21 -13.29 12.76
C ASP A 70 9.38 -14.07 13.79
N VAL A 71 8.05 -14.00 13.75
CA VAL A 71 7.17 -14.76 14.69
C VAL A 71 7.38 -16.26 14.56
N LYS A 72 7.79 -16.74 13.37
CA LYS A 72 8.18 -18.14 13.12
C LYS A 72 9.26 -18.66 14.08
N LYS A 73 9.99 -17.80 14.80
CA LYS A 73 11.11 -18.18 15.67
C LYS A 73 10.93 -17.89 17.17
N ARG A 74 9.98 -17.03 17.60
CA ARG A 74 9.95 -16.49 18.99
C ARG A 74 8.58 -16.33 19.66
N CYS A 75 7.53 -17.00 19.20
CA CYS A 75 6.22 -16.93 19.86
C CYS A 75 6.27 -17.39 21.35
N THR A 76 5.77 -16.54 22.26
CA THR A 76 5.66 -16.82 23.70
C THR A 76 4.22 -17.17 24.08
N GLN A 77 4.03 -17.74 25.28
CA GLN A 77 2.68 -18.02 25.79
C GLN A 77 1.82 -16.74 25.88
N LYS A 78 2.43 -15.62 26.29
CA LYS A 78 1.76 -14.31 26.36
C LYS A 78 1.23 -13.84 24.99
N ASP A 79 1.91 -14.19 23.91
CA ASP A 79 1.46 -13.84 22.55
C ASP A 79 0.23 -14.67 22.15
N ILE A 80 0.22 -15.95 22.52
CA ILE A 80 -0.92 -16.85 22.34
C ILE A 80 -2.13 -16.35 23.14
N ASP A 81 -1.95 -16.04 24.42
CA ASP A 81 -3.04 -15.59 25.30
C ASP A 81 -3.67 -14.28 24.77
N LYS A 82 -2.84 -13.34 24.30
CA LYS A 82 -3.32 -12.11 23.64
C LYS A 82 -4.11 -12.37 22.37
N LEU A 83 -3.68 -13.35 21.57
CA LEU A 83 -4.38 -13.73 20.34
C LEU A 83 -5.73 -14.38 20.64
N LEU A 84 -5.80 -15.25 21.66
CA LEU A 84 -7.06 -15.86 22.10
C LEU A 84 -8.03 -14.81 22.62
N GLU A 85 -7.57 -13.92 23.49
CA GLU A 85 -8.37 -12.80 24.00
C GLU A 85 -8.86 -11.89 22.86
N PHE A 86 -7.99 -11.63 21.88
CA PHE A 86 -8.38 -10.89 20.67
C PHE A 86 -9.44 -11.65 19.88
N PHE A 87 -9.25 -12.95 19.63
CA PHE A 87 -10.20 -13.74 18.84
C PHE A 87 -11.59 -13.78 19.49
N ASP A 88 -11.66 -13.91 20.82
CA ASP A 88 -12.92 -13.90 21.55
C ASP A 88 -13.61 -12.52 21.55
N ARG A 89 -12.85 -11.43 21.49
CA ARG A 89 -13.40 -10.08 21.32
C ARG A 89 -13.99 -9.88 19.93
N ILE A 90 -13.26 -10.22 18.86
CA ILE A 90 -13.77 -9.98 17.49
C ILE A 90 -15.00 -10.83 17.15
N LYS A 91 -15.19 -11.99 17.78
CA LYS A 91 -16.43 -12.80 17.65
C LYS A 91 -17.68 -12.05 18.10
N LYS A 92 -17.54 -11.08 19.00
CA LYS A 92 -18.64 -10.31 19.62
C LYS A 92 -18.68 -8.85 19.16
N ALA A 93 -17.64 -8.39 18.47
CA ALA A 93 -17.51 -7.01 18.04
C ALA A 93 -18.41 -6.71 16.84
N ASP A 94 -18.89 -5.47 16.76
CA ASP A 94 -19.45 -4.95 15.52
C ASP A 94 -18.38 -4.94 14.43
N ARG A 95 -18.81 -5.24 13.21
CA ARG A 95 -17.95 -5.38 12.05
C ARG A 95 -18.42 -4.46 10.94
N GLU A 96 -17.47 -3.97 10.17
CA GLU A 96 -17.72 -3.16 8.99
C GLU A 96 -16.93 -3.74 7.81
N ILE A 97 -17.57 -3.81 6.64
CA ILE A 97 -16.93 -4.30 5.42
C ILE A 97 -16.44 -3.10 4.63
N TYR A 98 -15.21 -3.16 4.15
CA TYR A 98 -14.59 -2.11 3.36
C TYR A 98 -14.28 -2.61 1.96
N TYR A 99 -14.68 -1.83 0.96
CA TYR A 99 -14.31 -2.02 -0.43
C TYR A 99 -13.23 -1.01 -0.78
N ARG A 100 -12.04 -1.51 -1.09
CA ARG A 100 -10.96 -0.69 -1.64
C ARG A 100 -11.12 -0.59 -3.14
N THR A 101 -11.28 0.63 -3.61
CA THR A 101 -11.27 0.98 -5.02
C THR A 101 -9.94 1.59 -5.38
N GLU A 102 -9.43 1.26 -6.56
CA GLU A 102 -8.20 1.83 -7.09
C GLU A 102 -8.42 2.37 -8.50
N TRP A 103 -7.72 3.45 -8.83
CA TRP A 103 -7.76 4.07 -10.13
C TRP A 103 -6.36 4.51 -10.57
N ASP A 104 -5.97 4.09 -11.76
CA ASP A 104 -4.73 4.52 -12.39
C ASP A 104 -4.93 5.83 -13.14
N GLY A 105 -4.65 6.94 -12.46
CA GLY A 105 -4.66 8.27 -13.05
C GLY A 105 -3.33 8.62 -13.71
N LYS A 106 -3.35 9.64 -14.60
CA LYS A 106 -2.14 10.17 -15.27
C LYS A 106 -1.01 10.55 -14.30
N TYR A 107 -1.36 11.03 -13.10
CA TYR A 107 -0.40 11.45 -12.07
C TYR A 107 -0.18 10.40 -10.97
N GLY A 108 -0.56 9.15 -11.25
CA GLY A 108 -0.37 7.99 -10.39
C GLY A 108 -1.67 7.37 -9.89
N LYS A 109 -1.51 6.22 -9.24
CA LYS A 109 -2.60 5.37 -8.74
C LYS A 109 -3.25 5.94 -7.49
N CYS A 110 -4.53 6.31 -7.55
CA CYS A 110 -5.33 6.73 -6.42
C CYS A 110 -6.04 5.52 -5.79
N SER A 111 -6.24 5.52 -4.48
CA SER A 111 -6.96 4.45 -3.80
C SER A 111 -7.79 4.96 -2.63
N HIS A 112 -9.01 4.48 -2.50
CA HIS A 112 -9.89 4.83 -1.41
C HIS A 112 -10.62 3.58 -0.90
N SER A 113 -10.95 3.58 0.39
CA SER A 113 -11.70 2.50 1.03
C SER A 113 -13.04 3.03 1.49
N VAL A 114 -14.11 2.39 1.01
CA VAL A 114 -15.50 2.75 1.26
C VAL A 114 -16.13 1.70 2.16
N LYS A 115 -16.90 2.12 3.16
CA LYS A 115 -17.67 1.20 4.01
C LYS A 115 -18.87 0.67 3.24
N LEU A 116 -19.20 -0.61 3.40
CA LEU A 116 -20.39 -1.22 2.81
C LEU A 116 -21.67 -0.51 3.30
N SER A 117 -21.69 -0.07 4.56
CA SER A 117 -22.82 0.71 5.10
C SER A 117 -23.10 2.02 4.35
N GLU A 118 -22.12 2.55 3.61
CA GLU A 118 -22.22 3.79 2.82
C GLU A 118 -22.61 3.52 1.36
N ILE A 119 -22.83 2.25 0.99
CA ILE A 119 -23.15 1.81 -0.37
C ILE A 119 -24.67 1.64 -0.50
N ASP A 120 -25.35 2.62 -1.10
CA ASP A 120 -26.77 2.49 -1.45
C ASP A 120 -26.93 1.56 -2.67
N ASN A 121 -27.87 0.61 -2.52
CA ASN A 121 -28.06 -0.66 -3.25
C ASN A 121 -28.17 -0.66 -4.79
N LYS A 122 -27.77 0.38 -5.52
CA LYS A 122 -27.75 0.35 -6.99
C LYS A 122 -26.57 1.00 -7.70
N ASN A 123 -25.76 1.81 -7.04
CA ASN A 123 -24.51 2.40 -7.53
C ASN A 123 -23.98 3.29 -6.40
N VAL A 124 -22.71 3.19 -6.02
CA VAL A 124 -22.17 4.09 -4.99
C VAL A 124 -21.88 5.43 -5.63
N SER A 125 -22.82 6.36 -5.47
CA SER A 125 -22.65 7.74 -5.90
C SER A 125 -22.25 8.59 -4.71
N PHE A 126 -20.97 8.96 -4.62
CA PHE A 126 -20.54 9.96 -3.66
C PHE A 126 -20.74 11.36 -4.22
N LYS A 127 -21.43 12.24 -3.47
CA LYS A 127 -21.57 13.68 -3.80
C LYS A 127 -20.22 14.44 -3.82
N LYS A 128 -19.16 13.87 -3.24
CA LYS A 128 -17.78 14.38 -3.26
C LYS A 128 -16.83 13.20 -3.37
N ASP A 129 -16.25 12.98 -4.55
CA ASP A 129 -15.42 11.82 -4.80
C ASP A 129 -14.05 11.91 -4.06
N PRO A 130 -13.79 11.04 -3.07
CA PRO A 130 -12.51 10.99 -2.38
C PRO A 130 -11.34 10.66 -3.31
N LEU A 131 -11.57 9.91 -4.40
CA LEU A 131 -10.55 9.61 -5.41
C LEU A 131 -10.20 10.85 -6.23
N LEU A 132 -11.19 11.66 -6.62
CA LEU A 132 -10.94 12.95 -7.27
C LEU A 132 -10.16 13.91 -6.36
N LYS A 133 -10.46 13.92 -5.07
CA LYS A 133 -9.66 14.69 -4.10
C LYS A 133 -8.21 14.21 -4.05
N GLU A 134 -7.98 12.89 -4.01
CA GLU A 134 -6.63 12.32 -4.06
C GLU A 134 -5.93 12.65 -5.39
N TYR A 135 -6.66 12.59 -6.50
CA TYR A 135 -6.16 12.96 -7.82
C TYR A 135 -5.65 14.39 -7.85
N GLU A 136 -6.45 15.35 -7.41
CA GLU A 136 -6.07 16.77 -7.41
C GLU A 136 -4.88 17.03 -6.49
N ILE A 137 -4.79 16.33 -5.35
CA ILE A 137 -3.59 16.36 -4.49
C ILE A 137 -2.35 15.84 -5.25
N ARG A 138 -2.47 14.72 -5.96
CA ARG A 138 -1.37 14.13 -6.74
C ARG A 138 -0.97 14.98 -7.94
N LYS A 139 -1.94 15.52 -8.68
CA LYS A 139 -1.76 16.46 -9.78
C LYS A 139 -1.01 17.69 -9.31
N LYS A 140 -1.46 18.32 -8.21
CA LYS A 140 -0.76 19.46 -7.61
C LYS A 140 0.67 19.09 -7.24
N ARG A 141 0.88 17.98 -6.53
CA ARG A 141 2.21 17.52 -6.13
C ARG A 141 3.12 17.25 -7.34
N TYR A 142 2.60 16.64 -8.40
CA TYR A 142 3.33 16.42 -9.65
C TYR A 142 3.75 17.74 -10.29
N LEU A 143 2.80 18.66 -10.49
CA LEU A 143 3.06 19.97 -11.07
C LEU A 143 4.08 20.76 -10.25
N ASP A 144 4.01 20.69 -8.92
CA ASP A 144 4.85 21.42 -7.99
C ASP A 144 6.29 20.88 -7.90
N LEU A 145 6.47 19.56 -7.99
CA LEU A 145 7.75 18.92 -7.62
C LEU A 145 8.37 18.04 -8.70
N TYR A 146 7.62 17.57 -9.70
CA TYR A 146 8.05 16.50 -10.61
C TYR A 146 7.96 16.87 -12.09
N ALA A 147 7.05 17.78 -12.45
CA ALA A 147 6.90 18.28 -13.81
C ALA A 147 8.20 18.94 -14.29
N PRO A 148 8.75 18.56 -15.47
CA PRO A 148 10.00 19.11 -15.99
C PRO A 148 10.01 20.64 -16.02
N ARG A 149 11.14 21.24 -15.61
CA ARG A 149 11.33 22.70 -15.54
C ARG A 149 12.72 23.05 -16.03
N GLU A 150 12.83 24.18 -16.71
CA GLU A 150 14.11 24.70 -17.16
C GLU A 150 15.05 24.94 -15.96
N GLY A 151 16.34 24.65 -16.14
CA GLY A 151 17.35 24.77 -15.07
C GLY A 151 17.24 23.73 -13.95
N CYS A 152 16.36 22.73 -14.06
CA CYS A 152 16.23 21.64 -13.10
C CYS A 152 16.59 20.29 -13.73
N THR A 153 17.07 19.35 -12.90
CA THR A 153 17.27 17.95 -13.26
C THR A 153 16.49 17.05 -12.30
N PRO A 154 15.85 15.97 -12.77
CA PRO A 154 15.19 15.02 -11.89
C PRO A 154 16.20 14.28 -11.00
N CYS A 155 15.86 14.13 -9.72
CA CYS A 155 16.55 13.24 -8.80
C CYS A 155 16.46 11.79 -9.30
N ALA A 156 17.60 11.10 -9.39
CA ALA A 156 17.71 9.74 -9.87
C ALA A 156 16.92 8.70 -9.05
N TYR A 157 16.72 8.96 -7.76
CA TYR A 157 15.94 8.08 -6.88
C TYR A 157 14.45 8.43 -6.87
N CYS A 158 14.11 9.64 -6.43
CA CYS A 158 12.71 10.00 -6.20
C CYS A 158 12.03 10.68 -7.39
N GLY A 159 12.76 11.15 -8.41
CA GLY A 159 12.21 11.81 -9.60
C GLY A 159 11.87 13.30 -9.42
N LYS A 160 12.01 13.88 -8.22
CA LYS A 160 11.75 15.31 -7.99
C LYS A 160 12.68 16.18 -8.85
N GLN A 161 12.16 17.24 -9.46
CA GLN A 161 12.94 18.24 -10.18
C GLN A 161 13.67 19.14 -9.20
N ILE A 162 14.99 19.19 -9.31
CA ILE A 162 15.86 19.96 -8.41
C ILE A 162 16.65 20.96 -9.25
N PRO A 163 16.75 22.23 -8.82
CA PRO A 163 17.63 23.21 -9.45
C PRO A 163 19.06 22.67 -9.58
N ASN A 164 19.68 22.87 -10.74
CA ASN A 164 20.97 22.25 -11.07
C ASN A 164 22.10 22.60 -10.09
N ASP A 165 22.03 23.78 -9.46
CA ASP A 165 22.95 24.27 -8.44
C ASP A 165 22.77 23.60 -7.06
N LYS A 166 21.64 22.91 -6.83
CA LYS A 166 21.31 22.22 -5.57
C LYS A 166 21.41 20.69 -5.67
N LEU A 167 21.87 20.17 -6.81
CA LEU A 167 22.02 18.73 -7.01
C LEU A 167 23.22 18.18 -6.25
N VAL A 168 22.99 17.05 -5.60
CA VAL A 168 24.06 16.24 -5.01
C VAL A 168 24.45 15.16 -6.02
N LYS A 169 25.72 15.13 -6.43
CA LYS A 169 26.25 14.06 -7.28
C LYS A 169 26.79 12.94 -6.39
N HIS A 170 26.30 11.72 -6.59
CA HIS A 170 26.82 10.56 -5.88
C HIS A 170 27.17 9.45 -6.87
N ARG A 171 28.24 8.72 -6.57
CA ARG A 171 28.60 7.50 -7.28
C ARG A 171 27.82 6.33 -6.69
N ILE A 172 27.12 5.60 -7.53
CA ILE A 172 26.39 4.38 -7.19
C ILE A 172 27.18 3.19 -7.73
N ILE A 173 27.38 2.18 -6.89
CA ILE A 173 28.13 0.96 -7.20
C ILE A 173 27.15 -0.20 -7.19
N PHE A 174 27.10 -1.01 -8.25
CA PHE A 174 26.14 -2.11 -8.36
C PHE A 174 26.67 -3.28 -9.17
N GLN A 175 26.09 -4.47 -8.99
CA GLN A 175 26.39 -5.64 -9.84
C GLN A 175 25.56 -5.60 -11.11
N GLY A 176 26.21 -5.43 -12.26
CA GLY A 176 25.59 -5.50 -13.57
C GLY A 176 26.03 -6.73 -14.36
N LEU A 177 25.27 -7.10 -15.38
CA LEU A 177 25.70 -8.11 -16.36
C LEU A 177 26.49 -7.44 -17.50
N VAL A 178 27.60 -8.06 -17.89
CA VAL A 178 28.38 -7.74 -19.09
C VAL A 178 28.68 -9.05 -19.80
N LYS A 179 28.10 -9.24 -21.00
CA LYS A 179 28.22 -10.49 -21.77
C LYS A 179 27.87 -11.74 -20.92
N GLY A 180 26.78 -11.66 -20.15
CA GLY A 180 26.30 -12.76 -19.28
C GLY A 180 27.08 -12.98 -17.97
N LYS A 181 28.18 -12.24 -17.72
CA LYS A 181 28.95 -12.35 -16.46
C LYS A 181 28.63 -11.19 -15.52
N ARG A 182 28.46 -11.47 -14.23
CA ARG A 182 28.30 -10.45 -13.18
C ARG A 182 29.62 -9.68 -13.03
N LYS A 183 29.54 -8.36 -13.12
CA LYS A 183 30.66 -7.44 -12.91
C LYS A 183 30.20 -6.24 -12.10
N LEU A 184 31.10 -5.73 -11.27
CA LEU A 184 30.90 -4.44 -10.60
C LEU A 184 30.82 -3.33 -11.66
N LYS A 185 29.82 -2.48 -11.55
CA LYS A 185 29.63 -1.27 -12.36
C LYS A 185 29.50 -0.07 -11.44
N GLU A 186 29.91 1.07 -11.94
CA GLU A 186 29.78 2.36 -11.24
C GLU A 186 29.05 3.33 -12.15
N GLN A 187 28.15 4.12 -11.57
CA GLN A 187 27.42 5.18 -12.27
C GLN A 187 27.33 6.41 -11.37
N VAL A 188 27.74 7.59 -11.88
CA VAL A 188 27.50 8.86 -11.19
C VAL A 188 26.10 9.34 -11.53
N MET A 189 25.31 9.64 -10.50
CA MET A 189 23.91 10.03 -10.63
C MET A 189 23.64 11.31 -9.80
N ASN A 190 22.59 12.03 -10.18
CA ASN A 190 22.18 13.29 -9.54
C ASN A 190 21.03 13.03 -8.56
N PHE A 191 21.11 13.58 -7.35
CA PHE A 191 20.14 13.36 -6.27
C PHE A 191 19.71 14.67 -5.63
N CYS A 192 18.54 14.66 -4.99
CA CYS A 192 18.04 15.79 -4.20
C CYS A 192 18.64 15.84 -2.78
N SER A 193 19.22 14.74 -2.31
CA SER A 193 19.85 14.65 -0.98
C SER A 193 20.80 13.44 -0.92
N GLY A 194 21.69 13.42 0.07
CA GLY A 194 22.51 12.24 0.38
C GLY A 194 21.70 11.02 0.80
N GLU A 195 20.55 11.21 1.46
CA GLU A 195 19.63 10.13 1.82
C GLU A 195 19.05 9.43 0.58
N CYS A 196 18.65 10.19 -0.45
CA CYS A 196 18.20 9.60 -1.71
C CYS A 196 19.31 8.83 -2.43
N ALA A 197 20.56 9.30 -2.34
CA ALA A 197 21.70 8.56 -2.87
C ALA A 197 21.95 7.25 -2.12
N MET A 198 21.85 7.25 -0.79
CA MET A 198 21.99 6.06 0.03
C MET A 198 20.89 5.03 -0.25
N ASN A 199 19.63 5.47 -0.35
CA ASN A 199 18.52 4.57 -0.68
C ASN A 199 18.67 3.94 -2.07
N GLU A 200 19.18 4.69 -3.04
CA GLU A 200 19.50 4.14 -4.37
C GLU A 200 20.69 3.18 -4.34
N GLN A 201 21.69 3.42 -3.49
CA GLN A 201 22.79 2.47 -3.30
C GLN A 201 22.24 1.14 -2.75
N CYS A 202 21.45 1.18 -1.67
CA CYS A 202 20.86 -0.02 -1.07
C CYS A 202 19.90 -0.75 -2.03
N SER A 203 19.16 -0.03 -2.88
CA SER A 203 18.23 -0.65 -3.86
C SER A 203 18.95 -1.50 -4.90
N ARG A 204 20.25 -1.23 -5.15
CA ARG A 204 21.08 -1.92 -6.15
C ARG A 204 22.07 -2.92 -5.57
N GLU A 205 22.18 -3.00 -4.25
CA GLU A 205 23.09 -3.91 -3.57
C GLU A 205 22.58 -5.35 -3.51
N GLY A 206 21.25 -5.56 -3.55
CA GLY A 206 20.63 -6.88 -3.64
C GLY A 206 20.74 -7.70 -2.37
#